data_AF-A0A8S3IKX1-F1
#
_entry.id   AF-A0A8S3IKX1-F1
#
_cell.length_a   1.000
_cell.length_b   1.000
_cell.length_c   1.000
_cell.angle_alpha   90.00
_cell.angle_beta   90.00
_cell.angle_gamma   90.00
#
_symmetry.space_group_name_H-M   'P 1'
#
loop_
_entity.id
_entity.type
_entity.pdbx_description
1 polymer ?
#
loop_
_entity_poly.entity_id
_entity_poly.type
_entity_poly.pdbx_seq_one_letter_code
_entity_poly.pdbx_strand_id
1 'polypeptide(L)'
;MHSGIGPAEHLIEMGISCKVDLPGVGGNLQDHTIVYTSYQVNDPSLPVDRFYYNHPELLTESAKQWHETKTGPLADLPVGAFALKRIDKTIQDPVWEAAKSEKQTDQSAECDPTGQWLNQPHIEFWTSEMQFFAPNFIEG
;
A
#
# COMPACT_ATOMS: atom_id res chain seq x y z
N MET A 1 21.76 10.90 1.51
CA MET A 1 23.15 10.55 1.91
C MET A 1 24.22 11.10 0.96
N HIS A 2 24.03 11.12 -0.37
CA HIS A 2 25.01 11.67 -1.34
C HIS A 2 25.51 13.11 -1.09
N SER A 3 24.76 13.93 -0.35
CA SER A 3 25.17 15.30 0.00
C SER A 3 26.10 15.41 1.21
N GLY A 4 26.48 14.28 1.84
CA GLY A 4 27.28 14.24 3.07
C GLY A 4 26.45 14.42 4.35
N ILE A 5 25.16 14.10 4.31
CA ILE A 5 24.24 14.18 5.46
C ILE A 5 23.65 12.77 5.69
N GLY A 6 23.90 12.20 6.87
CA GLY A 6 23.47 10.87 7.27
C GLY A 6 24.40 10.22 8.31
N PRO A 7 24.28 8.91 8.59
CA PRO A 7 25.13 8.23 9.55
C PRO A 7 26.61 8.31 9.13
N ALA A 8 27.48 8.89 9.97
CA ALA A 8 28.86 9.17 9.61
C ALA A 8 29.63 7.91 9.15
N GLU A 9 29.50 6.80 9.87
CA GLU A 9 30.16 5.52 9.54
C GLU A 9 29.77 5.05 8.13
N HIS A 10 28.47 5.02 7.84
CA HIS A 10 27.95 4.60 6.55
C HIS A 10 28.39 5.55 5.41
N LEU A 11 28.44 6.87 5.65
CA LEU A 11 28.95 7.82 4.66
C LEU A 11 30.43 7.57 4.33
N ILE A 12 31.25 7.30 5.36
CA ILE A 12 32.67 6.99 5.20
C ILE A 12 32.87 5.69 4.42
N GLU A 13 32.12 4.63 4.73
CA GLU A 13 32.14 3.36 3.98
C GLU A 13 31.83 3.54 2.49
N MET A 14 30.90 4.46 2.18
CA MET A 14 30.50 4.77 0.80
C MET A 14 31.42 5.79 0.11
N GLY A 15 32.54 6.18 0.72
CA GLY A 15 33.49 7.14 0.15
C GLY A 15 33.00 8.59 0.10
N ILE A 16 32.00 8.94 0.91
CA ILE A 16 31.37 10.26 0.96
C ILE A 16 31.86 11.02 2.19
N SER A 17 32.32 12.26 2.01
CA SER A 17 32.68 13.13 3.14
C SER A 17 31.45 13.47 3.99
N CYS A 18 31.48 13.13 5.27
CA CYS A 18 30.45 13.48 6.23
C CYS A 18 30.52 14.98 6.58
N LYS A 19 29.49 15.74 6.20
CA LYS A 19 29.29 17.14 6.58
C LYS A 19 28.47 17.28 7.85
N VAL A 20 27.44 16.44 8.00
CA VAL A 20 26.58 16.40 9.18
C VAL A 20 26.28 14.94 9.51
N ASP A 21 26.69 14.51 10.70
CA ASP A 21 26.38 13.19 11.22
C ASP A 21 24.95 13.18 11.77
N LEU A 22 24.06 12.49 11.05
CA LEU A 22 22.65 12.33 11.41
C LEU A 22 22.26 10.86 11.27
N PRO A 23 22.37 10.05 12.34
CA PRO A 23 22.14 8.60 12.27
C PRO A 23 20.70 8.23 11.90
N GLY A 24 19.73 9.14 12.07
CA GLY A 24 18.33 8.89 11.69
C GLY A 24 18.06 8.95 10.19
N VAL A 25 18.94 9.52 9.37
CA VAL A 25 18.72 9.66 7.92
C VAL A 25 18.69 8.29 7.26
N GLY A 26 17.58 7.95 6.61
CA GLY A 26 17.38 6.64 5.98
C GLY A 26 16.95 5.53 6.95
N GLY A 27 16.88 5.82 8.25
CA GLY A 27 16.27 4.94 9.24
C GLY A 27 14.75 5.15 9.34
N ASN A 28 14.10 4.35 10.20
CA ASN A 28 12.66 4.43 10.48
C ASN A 28 11.76 4.38 9.23
N LEU A 29 12.12 3.55 8.25
CA LEU A 29 11.28 3.29 7.08
C LEU A 29 9.94 2.69 7.56
N GLN A 30 8.86 3.34 7.16
CA GLN A 30 7.49 2.87 7.36
C GLN A 30 6.86 2.71 5.98
N ASP A 31 6.12 1.63 5.80
CA ASP A 31 5.44 1.33 4.53
C ASP A 31 4.09 0.66 4.81
N HIS A 32 3.23 0.65 3.81
CA HIS A 32 1.97 -0.08 3.84
C HIS A 32 2.21 -1.48 3.27
N THR A 33 2.20 -2.50 4.13
CA THR A 33 2.26 -3.88 3.64
C THR A 33 0.96 -4.23 2.93
N ILE A 34 1.05 -4.61 1.66
CA ILE A 34 -0.11 -4.90 0.81
C ILE A 34 -0.29 -6.42 0.65
N VAL A 35 -1.53 -6.88 0.80
CA VAL A 35 -1.93 -8.26 0.51
C VAL A 35 -3.05 -8.23 -0.54
N TYR A 36 -2.84 -8.90 -1.67
CA TYR A 36 -3.86 -9.03 -2.71
C TYR A 36 -4.69 -10.30 -2.48
N THR A 37 -6.01 -10.17 -2.56
CA THR A 37 -6.93 -11.30 -2.55
C THR A 37 -7.85 -11.19 -3.77
N SER A 38 -7.68 -12.09 -4.73
CA SER A 38 -8.45 -12.11 -5.97
C SER A 38 -9.65 -13.05 -5.84
N TYR A 39 -10.78 -12.63 -6.41
CA TYR A 39 -12.01 -13.43 -6.46
C TYR A 39 -12.48 -13.53 -7.90
N GLN A 40 -12.97 -14.71 -8.31
CA GLN A 40 -13.65 -14.86 -9.59
C GLN A 40 -15.08 -14.35 -9.45
N VAL A 41 -15.52 -13.55 -10.42
CA VAL A 41 -16.89 -13.06 -10.50
C VAL A 41 -17.66 -13.81 -11.60
N ASN A 42 -18.94 -14.06 -11.37
CA ASN A 42 -19.79 -14.77 -12.33
C ASN A 42 -20.22 -13.88 -13.51
N ASP A 43 -20.23 -12.56 -13.31
CA ASP A 43 -20.57 -11.60 -14.35
C ASP A 43 -19.27 -11.05 -14.97
N PRO A 44 -18.93 -11.45 -16.21
CA PRO A 44 -17.71 -11.01 -16.89
C PRO A 44 -17.74 -9.54 -17.32
N SER A 45 -18.85 -8.82 -17.09
CA SER A 45 -18.96 -7.39 -17.39
C SER A 45 -18.47 -6.49 -16.26
N LEU A 46 -18.36 -7.01 -15.03
CA LEU A 46 -17.95 -6.24 -13.85
C LEU A 46 -16.46 -5.93 -13.80
N PRO A 47 -15.54 -6.87 -14.11
CA PRO A 47 -14.12 -6.55 -14.12
C PRO A 47 -13.74 -5.67 -15.30
N VAL A 48 -12.86 -4.71 -15.06
CA VAL A 48 -12.27 -3.86 -16.12
C VAL A 48 -10.97 -4.45 -16.66
N ASP A 49 -10.46 -5.53 -16.09
CA ASP A 49 -9.23 -6.24 -16.51
C ASP A 49 -9.24 -6.59 -18.01
N ARG A 50 -10.39 -6.93 -18.59
CA ARG A 50 -10.58 -7.16 -20.03
C ARG A 50 -10.12 -6.02 -20.95
N PHE A 51 -10.10 -4.77 -20.47
CA PHE A 51 -9.64 -3.62 -21.28
C PHE A 51 -8.10 -3.52 -21.35
N TYR A 52 -7.40 -4.22 -20.45
CA TYR A 52 -5.96 -4.11 -20.28
C TYR A 52 -5.24 -5.43 -20.60
N TYR A 53 -5.93 -6.56 -20.42
CA TYR A 53 -5.41 -7.90 -20.64
C TYR A 53 -6.15 -8.58 -21.79
N ASN A 54 -5.39 -9.25 -22.67
CA ASN A 54 -5.86 -10.15 -23.74
C ASN A 54 -6.71 -9.54 -24.89
N HIS A 55 -6.99 -8.22 -24.88
CA HIS A 55 -7.76 -7.54 -25.94
C HIS A 55 -7.09 -6.23 -26.43
N PRO A 56 -6.06 -6.31 -27.28
CA PRO A 56 -5.31 -5.13 -27.77
C PRO A 56 -6.19 -4.10 -28.52
N GLU A 57 -7.28 -4.56 -29.13
CA GLU A 57 -8.28 -3.71 -29.79
C GLU A 57 -9.01 -2.80 -28.79
N LEU A 58 -9.35 -3.33 -27.61
CA LEU A 58 -10.06 -2.57 -26.57
C LEU A 58 -9.17 -1.52 -25.92
N LEU A 59 -7.87 -1.84 -25.74
CA LEU A 59 -6.90 -0.88 -25.25
C LEU A 59 -6.70 0.28 -26.25
N THR A 60 -6.64 -0.03 -27.54
CA THR A 60 -6.48 0.98 -28.61
C THR A 60 -7.68 1.92 -28.66
N GLU A 61 -8.90 1.38 -28.60
CA GLU A 61 -10.12 2.21 -28.60
C GLU A 61 -10.23 3.05 -27.31
N SER A 62 -9.89 2.48 -26.15
CA SER A 62 -9.86 3.22 -24.89
C SER A 62 -8.84 4.37 -24.92
N ALA A 63 -7.68 4.16 -25.54
CA ALA A 63 -6.67 5.20 -25.75
C ALA A 63 -7.18 6.33 -26.65
N LYS A 64 -7.87 5.98 -27.74
CA LYS A 64 -8.49 6.96 -28.63
C LYS A 64 -9.58 7.75 -27.90
N GLN A 65 -10.48 7.08 -27.17
CA GLN A 65 -11.53 7.74 -26.39
C GLN A 65 -10.94 8.73 -25.38
N TRP A 66 -9.90 8.32 -24.64
CA TRP A 66 -9.21 9.20 -23.70
C TRP A 66 -8.52 10.38 -24.40
N HIS A 67 -7.92 10.15 -25.57
CA HIS A 67 -7.28 11.21 -26.34
C HIS A 67 -8.28 12.28 -26.77
N GLU A 68 -9.43 11.87 -27.31
CA GLU A 68 -10.44 12.75 -27.89
C GLU A 68 -11.31 13.45 -26.83
N THR A 69 -11.71 12.72 -25.79
CA THR A 69 -12.75 13.19 -24.85
C THR A 69 -12.27 13.30 -23.40
N LYS A 70 -11.09 12.76 -23.07
CA LYS A 70 -10.60 12.62 -21.69
C LYS A 70 -11.55 11.82 -20.79
N THR A 71 -12.29 10.88 -21.39
CA THR A 71 -13.18 9.95 -20.69
C THR A 71 -12.80 8.50 -21.00
N GLY A 72 -13.49 7.55 -20.38
CA GLY A 72 -13.34 6.12 -20.63
C GLY A 72 -12.45 5.41 -19.60
N PRO A 73 -12.18 4.11 -19.79
CA PRO A 73 -11.49 3.28 -18.81
C PRO A 73 -10.11 3.82 -18.40
N LEU A 74 -9.37 4.43 -19.32
CA LEU A 74 -8.06 5.03 -19.04
C LEU A 74 -8.12 6.36 -18.26
N ALA A 75 -9.31 6.93 -18.09
CA ALA A 75 -9.54 8.11 -17.24
C ALA A 75 -10.00 7.72 -15.83
N ASP A 76 -10.24 6.43 -15.57
CA ASP A 76 -10.76 5.96 -14.29
C ASP A 76 -9.65 5.38 -13.40
N LEU A 77 -9.84 5.50 -12.09
CA LEU A 77 -8.96 4.86 -11.14
C LEU A 77 -9.40 3.39 -11.04
N PRO A 78 -8.50 2.40 -11.19
CA PRO A 78 -8.86 0.98 -11.10
C PRO A 78 -9.09 0.52 -9.65
N VAL A 79 -9.63 1.40 -8.80
CA VAL A 79 -9.90 1.16 -7.39
C VAL A 79 -11.34 1.58 -7.11
N GLY A 80 -12.10 0.66 -6.54
CA GLY A 80 -13.49 0.87 -6.15
C GLY A 80 -13.61 1.45 -4.75
N ALA A 81 -14.23 0.69 -3.85
CA ALA A 81 -14.51 1.15 -2.50
C ALA A 81 -13.30 1.01 -1.58
N PHE A 82 -13.09 2.00 -0.72
CA PHE A 82 -12.15 1.96 0.39
C PHE A 82 -12.89 1.74 1.71
N ALA A 83 -12.33 0.92 2.59
CA ALA A 83 -12.79 0.73 3.95
C ALA A 83 -11.59 0.76 4.91
N LEU A 84 -11.61 1.71 5.83
CA LEU A 84 -10.60 1.86 6.87
C LEU A 84 -11.10 1.19 8.15
N LYS A 85 -10.31 0.27 8.70
CA LYS A 85 -10.70 -0.51 9.87
C LYS A 85 -9.65 -0.47 10.95
N ARG A 86 -10.11 -0.16 12.16
CA ARG A 86 -9.37 -0.42 13.39
C ARG A 86 -9.74 -1.80 13.91
N ILE A 87 -8.75 -2.58 14.34
CA ILE A 87 -8.93 -3.97 14.78
C ILE A 87 -8.46 -4.21 16.23
N ASP A 88 -8.09 -3.16 16.96
CA ASP A 88 -7.59 -3.21 18.34
C ASP A 88 -8.50 -3.97 19.32
N LYS A 89 -9.82 -3.83 19.16
CA LYS A 89 -10.86 -4.49 19.97
C LYS A 89 -11.17 -5.91 19.50
N THR A 90 -10.80 -6.27 18.27
CA THR A 90 -11.12 -7.57 17.65
C THR A 90 -9.95 -8.54 17.69
N ILE A 91 -8.71 -8.05 17.83
CA ILE A 91 -7.53 -8.89 18.01
C ILE A 91 -7.59 -9.53 19.40
N GLN A 92 -7.68 -10.86 19.44
CA GLN A 92 -7.59 -11.68 20.65
C GLN A 92 -6.30 -12.50 20.59
N ASP A 93 -5.16 -11.82 20.60
CA ASP A 93 -3.83 -12.43 20.50
C ASP A 93 -3.01 -12.15 21.77
N PRO A 94 -2.39 -13.17 22.40
CA PRO A 94 -1.60 -12.97 23.63
C PRO A 94 -0.44 -11.98 23.47
N VAL A 95 0.19 -11.90 22.29
CA VAL A 95 1.27 -10.94 22.00
C VAL A 95 0.71 -9.52 21.99
N TRP A 96 -0.47 -9.33 21.41
CA TRP A 96 -1.13 -8.04 21.35
C TRP A 96 -1.54 -7.55 22.75
N GLU A 97 -2.09 -8.43 23.59
CA GLU A 97 -2.50 -8.08 24.96
C GLU A 97 -1.28 -7.79 25.86
N ALA A 98 -0.20 -8.55 25.72
CA ALA A 98 1.05 -8.26 26.40
C ALA A 98 1.58 -6.86 26.02
N ALA A 99 1.62 -6.55 24.72
CA ALA A 99 2.10 -5.25 24.24
C ALA A 99 1.22 -4.07 24.67
N LYS A 100 -0.11 -4.26 24.80
CA LYS A 100 -1.01 -3.26 25.41
C LYS A 100 -0.65 -3.00 26.86
N SER A 101 -0.42 -4.05 27.64
CA SER A 101 -0.13 -3.94 29.06
C SER A 101 1.18 -3.19 29.33
N GLU A 102 2.20 -3.40 28.48
CA GLU A 102 3.49 -2.72 28.57
C GLU A 102 3.34 -1.22 28.24
N LYS A 103 2.68 -0.88 27.14
CA LYS A 103 2.50 0.52 26.72
C LYS A 103 1.58 1.35 27.62
N GLN A 104 0.61 0.74 28.30
CA GLN A 104 -0.26 1.47 29.25
C GLN A 104 0.48 2.00 30.48
N THR A 105 1.70 1.52 30.74
CA THR A 105 2.55 2.03 31.83
C THR A 105 3.36 3.27 31.44
N ASP A 106 3.46 3.56 30.14
CA ASP A 106 4.10 4.74 29.57
C ASP A 106 3.01 5.75 29.15
N GLN A 107 3.23 7.05 29.29
CA GLN A 107 2.17 8.08 29.28
C GLN A 107 1.41 8.30 27.94
N SER A 108 1.52 7.40 26.96
CA SER A 108 0.78 7.46 25.68
C SER A 108 -0.55 6.71 25.76
N ALA A 109 -1.50 7.16 26.59
CA ALA A 109 -2.86 6.60 26.63
C ALA A 109 -3.65 6.80 25.31
N GLU A 110 -3.10 7.57 24.37
CA GLU A 110 -3.73 7.95 23.10
C GLU A 110 -3.22 7.15 21.89
N CYS A 111 -2.23 6.26 22.08
CA CYS A 111 -1.70 5.38 21.04
C CYS A 111 -1.79 3.90 21.44
N ASP A 112 -1.88 3.03 20.44
CA ASP A 112 -1.87 1.58 20.63
C ASP A 112 -0.46 0.98 20.62
N PRO A 113 -0.32 -0.35 20.80
CA PRO A 113 0.99 -1.02 20.81
C PRO A 113 1.85 -0.76 19.57
N THR A 114 1.23 -0.54 18.41
CA THR A 114 1.96 -0.22 17.16
C THR A 114 2.40 1.24 17.06
N GLY A 115 1.97 2.09 18.01
CA GLY A 115 2.27 3.53 18.01
C GLY A 115 1.26 4.35 17.19
N GLN A 116 0.22 3.72 16.65
CA GLN A 116 -0.86 4.41 15.97
C GLN A 116 -1.82 5.05 16.98
N TRP A 117 -2.34 6.23 16.63
CA TRP A 117 -3.33 6.92 17.46
C TRP A 117 -4.65 6.15 17.50
N LEU A 118 -5.42 6.28 18.58
CA LEU A 118 -6.70 5.56 18.72
C LEU A 118 -7.75 5.91 17.65
N ASN A 119 -7.58 7.04 16.96
CA ASN A 119 -8.42 7.45 15.82
C ASN A 119 -7.87 7.02 14.46
N GLN A 120 -6.70 6.37 14.41
CA GLN A 120 -6.11 5.86 13.18
C GLN A 120 -6.54 4.41 12.91
N PRO A 121 -6.82 4.07 11.64
CA PRO A 121 -7.12 2.71 11.23
C PRO A 121 -5.83 1.89 11.14
N HIS A 122 -5.90 0.62 11.53
CA HIS A 122 -4.77 -0.29 11.36
C HIS A 122 -4.68 -0.85 9.94
N ILE A 123 -5.83 -1.01 9.30
CA ILE A 123 -5.96 -1.69 8.00
C ILE A 123 -6.79 -0.81 7.07
N GLU A 124 -6.32 -0.71 5.83
CA GLU A 124 -7.06 -0.20 4.69
C GLU A 124 -7.41 -1.37 3.78
N PHE A 125 -8.71 -1.55 3.53
CA PHE A 125 -9.23 -2.43 2.50
C PHE A 125 -9.61 -1.58 1.31
N TRP A 126 -9.27 -2.03 0.11
CA TRP A 126 -9.75 -1.43 -1.11
C TRP A 126 -10.08 -2.51 -2.12
N THR A 127 -11.19 -2.33 -2.83
CA THR A 127 -11.54 -3.24 -3.93
C THR A 127 -10.89 -2.73 -5.21
N SER A 128 -10.49 -3.64 -6.07
CA SER A 128 -10.12 -3.30 -7.44
C SER A 128 -10.91 -4.16 -8.40
N GLU A 129 -11.43 -3.51 -9.43
CA GLU A 129 -12.07 -4.19 -10.57
C GLU A 129 -11.03 -4.60 -11.62
N MET A 130 -9.74 -4.39 -11.33
CA MET A 130 -8.59 -4.73 -12.17
C MET A 130 -7.68 -5.72 -11.43
N GLN A 131 -7.28 -6.79 -12.10
CA GLN A 131 -6.23 -7.65 -11.59
C GLN A 131 -4.86 -7.01 -11.87
N PHE A 132 -4.17 -6.50 -10.84
CA PHE A 132 -2.81 -5.96 -11.01
C PHE A 132 -1.75 -7.04 -11.26
N PHE A 133 -2.07 -8.31 -10.95
CA PHE A 133 -1.14 -9.43 -10.97
C PHE A 133 -1.85 -10.71 -11.41
N ALA A 134 -1.99 -10.92 -12.72
CA ALA A 134 -2.25 -12.26 -13.23
C ALA A 134 -1.27 -12.57 -14.37
N PRO A 135 -0.38 -13.57 -14.22
CA PRO A 135 0.15 -14.25 -15.39
C PRO A 135 -1.03 -14.88 -16.10
N ASN A 136 -1.06 -14.81 -17.43
CA ASN A 136 -2.07 -15.42 -18.30
C ASN A 136 -2.56 -16.76 -17.71
N PHE A 137 -3.72 -16.76 -17.05
CA PHE A 137 -4.41 -18.00 -16.73
C PHE A 137 -4.94 -18.50 -18.07
N ILE A 138 -4.14 -19.36 -18.70
CA ILE A 138 -4.55 -20.12 -19.88
C ILE A 138 -5.75 -20.96 -19.42
N GLU A 139 -6.93 -20.62 -19.93
CA GLU A 139 -8.11 -21.47 -19.82
C GLU A 139 -7.79 -22.85 -20.40
N GLY A 140 -8.11 -23.89 -19.64
CA GLY A 140 -8.15 -25.28 -20.10
C GLY A 140 -9.56 -25.66 -20.53
#